data_AF-A0A178Y1Y9-F1
#
_entry.id   AF-A0A178Y1Y9-F1
#
_cell.length_a   1.000
_cell.length_b   1.000
_cell.length_c   1.000
_cell.angle_alpha   90.00
_cell.angle_beta   90.00
_cell.angle_gamma   90.00
#
_symmetry.space_group_name_H-M   'P 1'
#
loop_
_entity.id
_entity.type
_entity.pdbx_description
1 polymer ?
#
loop_
_entity_poly.entity_id
_entity_poly.type
_entity_poly.pdbx_seq_one_letter_code
_entity_poly.pdbx_strand_id
1 'polypeptide(L)'
;MPGRAEGGKRRARLIATIAAFLALHLPAHAATKADVEAQFRQWLANDLWPEAKQAGISSAAFKAAFADVKLDWDLPDLAPPGFPKAKERKQSQAEFSSPGSYFSEKRLQGLAATGRSLASAHASTLKRIERTYGVPGQVVLAIWGRESGFGRAKIPHPIMDVLATKAFMSTRPELFRRELIAALNILQSGDVKEAEMRGSWAGAMGQPQFLPSSFLKYAVDFDGDGRRDIWNSVPDSLASIANYLSEKGWQGGRDWGFEVSIPGSVSCAQEGPDLARPIADWAGMGITRVSGKAFPAAERSASGMMLVPAGTHGPGFVVTPNFYVIKEYNNSDLYALFIGNLADRIAAGGGPFRGEWGDVGKMLRSDVLGMQKALVAIGYDVGKVDGLPGYKTRRSLGDWQAKNGLAPTCFPAPSLKAKLR
;
A
#
# COMPACT_ATOMS: atom_id res chain seq x y z
N MET A 1 13.62 -50.07 -99.19
CA MET A 1 14.99 -50.27 -98.66
C MET A 1 15.44 -48.98 -97.96
N PRO A 2 16.31 -49.07 -96.94
CA PRO A 2 16.08 -48.57 -95.57
C PRO A 2 16.54 -47.12 -95.33
N GLY A 3 16.15 -46.54 -94.18
CA GLY A 3 16.77 -45.32 -93.65
C GLY A 3 16.13 -44.78 -92.37
N ARG A 4 16.81 -44.95 -91.24
CA ARG A 4 16.78 -44.09 -90.03
C ARG A 4 16.98 -42.61 -90.45
N ALA A 5 16.56 -41.55 -89.76
CA ALA A 5 16.19 -41.29 -88.37
C ALA A 5 15.45 -39.93 -88.26
N GLU A 6 15.12 -39.57 -87.02
CA GLU A 6 14.83 -38.24 -86.46
C GLU A 6 13.40 -37.69 -86.49
N GLY A 7 13.02 -37.12 -85.33
CA GLY A 7 12.12 -35.98 -85.30
C GLY A 7 10.95 -36.05 -84.32
N GLY A 8 10.97 -35.17 -83.32
CA GLY A 8 9.81 -34.30 -83.12
C GLY A 8 8.89 -34.55 -81.92
N LYS A 9 9.16 -33.78 -80.86
CA LYS A 9 8.33 -33.45 -79.69
C LYS A 9 6.89 -32.97 -80.01
N ARG A 10 6.00 -33.12 -79.01
CA ARG A 10 4.83 -32.27 -78.55
C ARG A 10 3.54 -33.11 -78.43
N ARG A 11 2.60 -32.96 -77.49
CA ARG A 11 2.30 -32.07 -76.34
C ARG A 11 1.00 -32.62 -75.71
N ALA A 12 0.83 -32.58 -74.39
CA ALA A 12 -0.47 -32.44 -73.71
C ALA A 12 -0.22 -31.91 -72.29
N ARG A 13 -0.39 -30.60 -72.06
CA ARG A 13 -1.55 -29.94 -71.43
C ARG A 13 -1.71 -30.28 -69.93
N LEU A 14 -1.24 -29.38 -69.08
CA LEU A 14 -2.04 -28.85 -67.96
C LEU A 14 -1.48 -27.48 -67.55
N ILE A 15 -2.23 -26.42 -67.87
CA ILE A 15 -2.03 -25.07 -67.36
C ILE A 15 -3.16 -24.85 -66.36
N ALA A 16 -2.83 -24.76 -65.08
CA ALA A 16 -3.73 -24.31 -64.03
C ALA A 16 -2.97 -23.28 -63.17
N THR A 17 -3.26 -22.03 -63.47
CA THR A 17 -3.32 -20.85 -62.59
C THR A 17 -2.73 -21.00 -61.17
N ILE A 18 -1.53 -20.45 -60.93
CA ILE A 18 -1.11 -20.01 -59.60
C ILE A 18 -0.78 -18.53 -59.72
N ALA A 19 -1.80 -17.70 -59.53
CA ALA A 19 -1.66 -16.27 -59.31
C ALA A 19 -2.18 -15.96 -57.90
N ALA A 20 -1.41 -15.12 -57.20
CA ALA A 20 -1.76 -14.40 -55.98
C ALA A 20 -2.00 -15.23 -54.70
N PHE A 21 -0.98 -15.32 -53.86
CA PHE A 21 -1.04 -14.96 -52.42
C PHE A 21 0.39 -14.94 -51.84
N LEU A 22 1.27 -14.11 -52.41
CA LEU A 22 2.37 -13.54 -51.60
C LEU A 22 1.75 -12.41 -50.80
N ALA A 23 1.13 -12.76 -49.67
CA ALA A 23 0.95 -11.80 -48.61
C ALA A 23 2.35 -11.32 -48.22
N LEU A 24 2.66 -10.06 -48.54
CA LEU A 24 3.79 -9.36 -47.95
C LEU A 24 3.60 -9.39 -46.44
N HIS A 25 4.23 -10.36 -45.78
CA HIS A 25 4.47 -10.31 -44.35
C HIS A 25 5.49 -9.19 -44.12
N LEU A 26 5.01 -7.94 -44.12
CA LEU A 26 5.77 -6.85 -43.55
C LEU A 26 6.07 -7.26 -42.09
N PRO A 27 7.35 -7.30 -41.68
CA PRO A 27 7.68 -7.61 -40.30
C PRO A 27 6.95 -6.60 -39.41
N ALA A 28 6.15 -7.10 -38.47
CA ALA A 28 5.58 -6.26 -37.43
C ALA A 28 6.76 -5.58 -36.72
N HIS A 29 6.89 -4.25 -36.90
CA HIS A 29 7.96 -3.50 -36.28
C HIS A 29 7.72 -3.55 -34.77
N ALA A 30 8.62 -4.20 -34.04
CA ALA A 30 8.58 -4.17 -32.59
C ALA A 30 8.79 -2.72 -32.12
N ALA A 31 7.92 -2.24 -31.23
CA ALA A 31 8.00 -0.88 -30.71
C ALA A 31 9.36 -0.64 -30.03
N THR A 32 10.02 0.48 -30.34
CA THR A 32 11.25 0.90 -29.68
C THR A 32 10.96 1.83 -28.50
N LYS A 33 11.94 2.03 -27.60
CA LYS A 33 11.81 3.04 -26.53
C LYS A 33 11.57 4.45 -27.10
N ALA A 34 12.23 4.79 -28.20
CA ALA A 34 12.06 6.07 -28.88
C ALA A 34 10.63 6.25 -29.41
N ASP A 35 10.02 5.19 -29.95
CA ASP A 35 8.61 5.24 -30.39
C ASP A 35 7.66 5.48 -29.22
N VAL A 36 7.92 4.86 -28.07
CA VAL A 36 7.12 5.05 -26.84
C VAL A 36 7.30 6.46 -26.27
N GLU A 37 8.51 7.02 -26.32
CA GLU A 37 8.77 8.40 -25.91
C GLU A 37 8.11 9.43 -26.83
N ALA A 38 8.06 9.17 -28.14
CA ALA A 38 7.31 9.99 -29.08
C ALA A 38 5.79 9.92 -28.81
N GLN A 39 5.26 8.71 -28.55
CA GLN A 39 3.87 8.52 -28.14
C GLN A 39 3.56 9.24 -26.83
N PHE A 40 4.48 9.24 -25.86
CA PHE A 40 4.32 9.98 -24.61
C PHE A 40 4.18 11.48 -24.84
N ARG A 41 4.98 12.08 -25.73
CA ARG A 41 4.85 13.50 -26.08
C ARG A 41 3.51 13.81 -26.75
N GLN A 42 3.02 12.93 -27.61
CA GLN A 42 1.68 13.05 -28.20
C GLN A 42 0.58 12.92 -27.15
N TRP A 43 0.70 11.97 -26.23
CA TRP A 43 -0.23 11.75 -25.12
C TRP A 43 -0.32 12.97 -24.19
N LEU A 44 0.82 13.60 -23.87
CA LEU A 44 0.82 14.84 -23.09
C LEU A 44 -0.02 15.94 -23.76
N ALA A 45 0.11 16.09 -25.08
CA ALA A 45 -0.56 17.14 -25.84
C ALA A 45 -2.05 16.85 -26.12
N ASN A 46 -2.38 15.60 -26.45
CA ASN A 46 -3.68 15.21 -26.98
C ASN A 46 -4.62 14.66 -25.90
N ASP A 47 -4.06 14.05 -24.85
CA ASP A 47 -4.85 13.37 -23.83
C ASP A 47 -4.75 14.09 -22.48
N LEU A 48 -3.53 14.30 -21.97
CA LEU A 48 -3.35 14.87 -20.63
C LEU A 48 -3.66 16.37 -20.58
N TRP A 49 -3.19 17.15 -21.56
CA TRP A 49 -3.39 18.60 -21.56
C TRP A 49 -4.87 19.02 -21.56
N PRO A 50 -5.77 18.44 -22.37
CA PRO A 50 -7.20 18.78 -22.30
C PRO A 50 -7.80 18.54 -20.92
N GLU A 51 -7.44 17.44 -20.26
CA GLU A 51 -7.89 17.12 -18.91
C GLU A 51 -7.29 18.06 -17.87
N ALA A 52 -5.99 18.35 -17.92
CA ALA A 52 -5.34 19.30 -17.04
C ALA A 52 -5.96 20.70 -17.16
N LYS A 53 -6.26 21.12 -18.40
CA LYS A 53 -6.96 22.38 -18.67
C LYS A 53 -8.36 22.39 -18.05
N GLN A 54 -9.12 21.30 -18.19
CA GLN A 54 -10.44 21.16 -17.55
C GLN A 54 -10.36 21.19 -16.02
N ALA A 55 -9.27 20.67 -15.46
CA ALA A 55 -8.96 20.73 -14.04
C ALA A 55 -8.41 22.09 -13.56
N GLY A 56 -8.39 23.12 -14.41
CA GLY A 56 -7.97 24.48 -14.04
C GLY A 56 -6.46 24.73 -14.11
N ILE A 57 -5.67 23.81 -14.68
CA ILE A 57 -4.23 24.02 -14.87
C ILE A 57 -3.99 24.99 -16.04
N SER A 58 -3.24 26.05 -15.77
CA SER A 58 -2.85 27.04 -16.76
C SER A 58 -1.85 26.45 -17.77
N SER A 59 -1.86 26.96 -19.00
CA SER A 59 -0.91 26.52 -20.03
C SER A 59 0.54 26.80 -19.63
N ALA A 60 0.79 27.89 -18.90
CA ALA A 60 2.12 28.22 -18.38
C ALA A 60 2.59 27.19 -17.34
N ALA A 61 1.75 26.86 -16.35
CA ALA A 61 2.08 25.85 -15.35
C ALA A 61 2.31 24.46 -15.96
N PHE A 62 1.44 24.05 -16.90
CA PHE A 62 1.60 22.76 -17.60
C PHE A 62 2.92 22.70 -18.37
N LYS A 63 3.24 23.75 -19.16
CA LYS A 63 4.50 23.80 -19.92
C LYS A 63 5.72 23.78 -19.00
N ALA A 64 5.69 24.56 -17.91
CA ALA A 64 6.78 24.59 -16.93
C ALA A 64 6.99 23.22 -16.26
N ALA A 65 5.90 22.57 -15.84
CA ALA A 65 5.97 21.27 -15.16
C ALA A 65 6.45 20.11 -16.05
N PHE A 66 6.29 20.21 -17.38
CA PHE A 66 6.70 19.17 -18.33
C PHE A 66 7.93 19.54 -19.17
N ALA A 67 8.59 20.66 -18.89
CA ALA A 67 9.74 21.15 -19.65
C ALA A 67 10.88 20.10 -19.71
N ASP A 68 11.22 19.52 -18.56
CA ASP A 68 12.32 18.58 -18.41
C ASP A 68 11.88 17.14 -18.10
N VAL A 69 10.56 16.88 -18.09
CA VAL A 69 10.01 15.57 -17.72
C VAL A 69 10.43 14.48 -18.71
N LYS A 70 10.87 13.34 -18.16
CA LYS A 70 11.31 12.15 -18.91
C LYS A 70 10.61 10.90 -18.38
N LEU A 71 10.48 9.90 -19.26
CA LEU A 71 10.02 8.58 -18.85
C LEU A 71 11.10 7.87 -18.02
N ASP A 72 10.74 7.41 -16.82
CA ASP A 72 11.58 6.59 -15.95
C ASP A 72 11.30 5.10 -16.20
N TRP A 73 12.12 4.50 -17.07
CA TRP A 73 12.00 3.11 -17.50
C TRP A 73 12.35 2.08 -16.42
N ASP A 74 12.96 2.51 -15.31
CA ASP A 74 13.41 1.62 -14.24
C ASP A 74 12.34 1.45 -13.14
N LEU A 75 11.23 2.18 -13.24
CA LEU A 75 10.11 2.03 -12.32
C LEU A 75 9.50 0.62 -12.43
N PRO A 76 9.04 0.06 -11.30
CA PRO A 76 8.30 -1.20 -11.32
C PRO A 76 6.87 -1.01 -11.82
N ASP A 77 6.23 -2.14 -12.15
CA ASP A 77 4.82 -2.24 -12.56
C ASP A 77 4.45 -1.45 -13.83
N LEU A 78 5.40 -1.33 -14.76
CA LEU A 78 5.20 -0.73 -16.07
C LEU A 78 4.62 -1.73 -17.07
N ALA A 79 3.79 -1.21 -17.98
CA ALA A 79 3.22 -1.89 -19.14
C ALA A 79 3.31 -0.96 -20.37
N PRO A 80 4.51 -0.74 -20.94
CA PRO A 80 4.71 0.16 -22.07
C PRO A 80 3.90 -0.27 -23.32
N PRO A 81 3.31 0.67 -24.07
CA PRO A 81 2.61 0.37 -25.32
C PRO A 81 3.49 -0.40 -26.31
N GLY A 82 2.96 -1.47 -26.90
CA GLY A 82 3.70 -2.30 -27.86
C GLY A 82 4.71 -3.27 -27.24
N PHE A 83 4.84 -3.32 -25.91
CA PHE A 83 5.67 -4.30 -25.19
C PHE A 83 4.79 -5.38 -24.55
N PRO A 84 5.29 -6.63 -24.42
CA PRO A 84 4.59 -7.65 -23.65
C PRO A 84 4.45 -7.19 -22.20
N LYS A 85 3.26 -7.38 -21.61
CA LYS A 85 3.04 -7.12 -20.18
C LYS A 85 4.08 -7.87 -19.37
N ALA A 86 4.72 -7.20 -18.41
CA ALA A 86 5.67 -7.84 -17.52
C ALA A 86 5.01 -9.09 -16.91
N LYS A 87 5.71 -10.24 -16.96
CA LYS A 87 5.25 -11.47 -16.31
C LYS A 87 4.95 -11.13 -14.84
N GLU A 88 3.79 -11.55 -14.33
CA GLU A 88 3.44 -11.38 -12.92
C GLU A 88 4.62 -11.84 -12.06
N ARG A 89 5.30 -10.89 -11.40
CA ARG A 89 6.40 -11.22 -10.49
C ARG A 89 5.80 -12.06 -9.38
N LYS A 90 6.50 -13.11 -8.94
CA LYS A 90 6.14 -13.83 -7.71
C LYS A 90 6.16 -12.82 -6.56
N GLN A 91 4.99 -12.30 -6.17
CA GLN A 91 4.87 -11.35 -5.09
C GLN A 91 4.85 -12.11 -3.76
N SER A 92 5.97 -12.06 -3.04
CA SER A 92 5.98 -12.32 -1.59
C SER A 92 5.83 -10.98 -0.88
N GLN A 93 4.60 -10.63 -0.49
CA GLN A 93 4.39 -9.46 0.38
C GLN A 93 4.73 -9.84 1.84
N ALA A 94 4.94 -8.84 2.70
CA ALA A 94 5.32 -9.07 4.10
C ALA A 94 4.25 -9.85 4.87
N GLU A 95 2.99 -9.68 4.48
CA GLU A 95 1.80 -10.38 4.98
C GLU A 95 1.84 -11.90 4.75
N PHE A 96 2.75 -12.40 3.91
CA PHE A 96 2.95 -13.83 3.62
C PHE A 96 4.21 -14.42 4.25
N SER A 97 4.96 -13.62 5.01
CA SER A 97 6.17 -14.03 5.73
C SER A 97 5.95 -13.88 7.24
N SER A 98 6.81 -14.50 8.06
CA SER A 98 6.72 -14.32 9.52
C SER A 98 6.75 -12.81 9.88
N PRO A 99 5.73 -12.31 10.61
CA PRO A 99 5.67 -10.92 11.00
C PRO A 99 6.85 -10.45 11.86
N GLY A 100 7.57 -11.37 12.52
CA GLY A 100 8.66 -11.03 13.44
C GLY A 100 9.75 -10.15 12.82
N SER A 101 10.03 -10.31 11.53
CA SER A 101 11.00 -9.45 10.80
C SER A 101 10.58 -7.98 10.75
N TYR A 102 9.27 -7.69 10.80
CA TYR A 102 8.72 -6.34 10.81
C TYR A 102 9.01 -5.60 12.13
N PHE A 103 9.19 -6.36 13.22
CA PHE A 103 9.39 -5.86 14.59
C PHE A 103 10.82 -6.05 15.08
N SER A 104 11.82 -5.89 14.21
CA SER A 104 13.23 -5.92 14.58
C SER A 104 13.52 -5.00 15.78
N GLU A 105 13.91 -5.60 16.91
CA GLU A 105 14.10 -4.88 18.17
C GLU A 105 15.16 -3.78 18.06
N LYS A 106 16.30 -4.10 17.42
CA LYS A 106 17.37 -3.12 17.14
C LYS A 106 16.83 -1.89 16.39
N ARG A 107 15.98 -2.12 15.38
CA ARG A 107 15.39 -1.03 14.58
C ARG A 107 14.41 -0.20 15.40
N LEU A 108 13.48 -0.84 16.11
CA LEU A 108 12.48 -0.16 16.93
C LEU A 108 13.10 0.64 18.08
N GLN A 109 14.13 0.10 18.74
CA GLN A 109 14.88 0.83 19.78
C GLN A 109 15.57 2.08 19.22
N GLY A 110 16.23 1.96 18.06
CA GLY A 110 16.89 3.10 17.42
C GLY A 110 15.90 4.19 16.98
N LEU A 111 14.76 3.79 16.41
CA LEU A 111 13.69 4.73 16.07
C LEU A 111 13.08 5.37 17.32
N ALA A 112 12.83 4.60 18.38
CA ALA A 112 12.25 5.13 19.61
C ALA A 112 13.20 6.11 20.32
N ALA A 113 14.51 5.82 20.35
CA ALA A 113 15.50 6.74 20.90
C ALA A 113 15.55 8.06 20.12
N THR A 114 15.55 7.99 18.79
CA THR A 114 15.48 9.19 17.94
C THR A 114 14.17 9.94 18.17
N GLY A 115 13.04 9.23 18.20
CA GLY A 115 11.72 9.81 18.42
C GLY A 115 11.60 10.51 19.77
N ARG A 116 12.17 9.99 20.86
CA ARG A 116 12.21 10.67 22.16
C ARG A 116 13.01 11.97 22.13
N SER A 117 14.14 11.98 21.42
CA SER A 117 14.94 13.19 21.21
C SER A 117 14.12 14.24 20.46
N LEU A 118 13.46 13.85 19.35
CA LEU A 118 12.62 14.75 18.56
C LEU A 118 11.35 15.19 19.30
N ALA A 119 10.76 14.34 20.13
CA ALA A 119 9.64 14.72 20.99
C ALA A 119 10.02 15.85 21.95
N SER A 120 11.26 15.81 22.46
CA SER A 120 11.80 16.87 23.32
C SER A 120 12.10 18.14 22.52
N ALA A 121 12.76 17.99 21.35
CA ALA A 121 13.14 19.11 20.49
C ALA A 121 11.92 19.88 19.92
N HIS A 122 10.83 19.17 19.61
CA HIS A 122 9.61 19.75 19.02
C HIS A 122 8.42 19.79 20.00
N ALA A 123 8.68 19.79 21.31
CA ALA A 123 7.64 19.66 22.32
C ALA A 123 6.54 20.73 22.23
N SER A 124 6.90 21.99 21.93
CA SER A 124 5.93 23.09 21.76
C SER A 124 5.04 22.88 20.53
N THR A 125 5.64 22.53 19.39
CA THR A 125 4.94 22.24 18.14
C THR A 125 4.01 21.04 18.30
N LEU A 126 4.49 19.93 18.87
CA LEU A 126 3.68 18.72 19.10
C LEU A 126 2.49 18.98 20.02
N LYS A 127 2.67 19.79 21.09
CA LYS A 127 1.55 20.20 21.96
C LYS A 127 0.50 21.03 21.22
N ARG A 128 0.92 21.92 20.31
CA ARG A 128 -0.01 22.68 19.46
C ARG A 128 -0.75 21.73 18.52
N ILE A 129 -0.04 20.82 17.86
CA ILE A 129 -0.63 19.80 16.97
C ILE A 129 -1.66 18.95 17.70
N GLU A 130 -1.32 18.40 18.87
CA GLU A 130 -2.22 17.58 19.66
C GLU A 130 -3.47 18.35 20.11
N ARG A 131 -3.32 19.63 20.48
CA ARG A 131 -4.46 20.50 20.80
C ARG A 131 -5.37 20.73 19.58
N THR A 132 -4.79 20.91 18.40
CA THR A 132 -5.54 21.20 17.17
C THR A 132 -6.25 19.97 16.63
N TYR A 133 -5.58 18.81 16.63
CA TYR A 133 -6.04 17.62 15.90
C TYR A 133 -6.44 16.45 16.82
N GLY A 134 -6.20 16.54 18.12
CA GLY A 134 -6.48 15.44 19.08
C GLY A 134 -5.56 14.22 18.91
N VAL A 135 -4.55 14.29 18.04
CA VAL A 135 -3.61 13.20 17.77
C VAL A 135 -2.36 13.37 18.65
N PRO A 136 -2.01 12.38 19.49
CA PRO A 136 -0.84 12.48 20.34
C PRO A 136 0.47 12.58 19.55
N GLY A 137 1.39 13.45 19.99
CA GLY A 137 2.63 13.72 19.28
C GLY A 137 3.50 12.48 19.01
N GLN A 138 3.52 11.51 19.93
CA GLN A 138 4.23 10.24 19.74
C GLN A 138 3.70 9.38 18.58
N VAL A 139 2.40 9.46 18.26
CA VAL A 139 1.80 8.75 17.13
C VAL A 139 2.25 9.40 15.83
N VAL A 140 2.21 10.74 15.78
CA VAL A 140 2.71 11.54 14.66
C VAL A 140 4.20 11.25 14.40
N LEU A 141 5.02 11.25 15.45
CA LEU A 141 6.44 10.92 15.36
C LEU A 141 6.69 9.47 14.92
N ALA A 142 5.88 8.51 15.39
CA ALA A 142 6.01 7.11 14.97
C ALA A 142 5.76 6.94 13.47
N ILE A 143 4.75 7.63 12.91
CA ILE A 143 4.49 7.67 11.46
C ILE A 143 5.66 8.34 10.74
N TRP A 144 6.07 9.53 11.16
CA TRP A 144 7.18 10.24 10.55
C TRP A 144 8.49 9.42 10.53
N GLY A 145 8.77 8.73 11.64
CA GLY A 145 9.90 7.81 11.76
C GLY A 145 9.79 6.59 10.84
N ARG A 146 8.58 6.07 10.62
CA ARG A 146 8.35 4.93 9.73
C ARG A 146 8.43 5.33 8.25
N GLU A 147 7.84 6.46 7.87
CA GLU A 147 7.73 6.89 6.48
C GLU A 147 9.05 7.40 5.92
N SER A 148 9.80 8.21 6.68
CA SER A 148 11.00 8.88 6.17
C SER A 148 12.19 8.85 7.12
N GLY A 149 12.14 8.04 8.19
CA GLY A 149 13.21 8.00 9.17
C GLY A 149 13.40 9.36 9.85
N PHE A 150 12.31 10.10 10.06
CA PHE A 150 12.28 11.48 10.53
C PHE A 150 12.92 12.46 9.53
N GLY A 151 12.54 12.37 8.25
CA GLY A 151 13.06 13.23 7.17
C GLY A 151 14.48 12.90 6.68
N ARG A 152 15.16 11.89 7.24
CA ARG A 152 16.54 11.52 6.88
C ARG A 152 16.63 10.58 5.68
N ALA A 153 15.54 9.91 5.33
CA ALA A 153 15.50 9.02 4.17
C ALA A 153 15.69 9.83 2.88
N LYS A 154 16.53 9.32 1.98
CA LYS A 154 16.66 9.91 0.65
C LYS A 154 15.37 9.69 -0.13
N ILE A 155 14.83 10.77 -0.70
CA ILE A 155 13.70 10.76 -1.64
C ILE A 155 14.21 11.20 -3.02
N PRO A 156 14.81 10.29 -3.81
CA PRO A 156 15.60 10.70 -4.97
C PRO A 156 14.76 11.04 -6.21
N HIS A 157 13.52 10.56 -6.29
CA HIS A 157 12.77 10.62 -7.55
C HIS A 157 12.08 11.98 -7.73
N PRO A 158 12.25 12.65 -8.88
CA PRO A 158 11.36 13.74 -9.29
C PRO A 158 9.93 13.21 -9.45
N ILE A 159 8.97 13.83 -8.77
CA ILE A 159 7.59 13.34 -8.74
C ILE A 159 6.91 13.46 -10.10
N MET A 160 7.21 14.50 -10.86
CA MET A 160 6.64 14.67 -12.20
C MET A 160 7.07 13.55 -13.15
N ASP A 161 8.34 13.15 -13.15
CA ASP A 161 8.84 12.00 -13.92
C ASP A 161 8.12 10.71 -13.51
N VAL A 162 8.01 10.44 -12.21
CA VAL A 162 7.37 9.23 -11.69
C VAL A 162 5.90 9.16 -12.08
N LEU A 163 5.14 10.22 -11.82
CA LEU A 163 3.70 10.23 -12.04
C LEU A 163 3.36 10.28 -13.53
N ALA A 164 4.09 11.05 -14.35
CA ALA A 164 3.90 11.07 -15.79
C ALA A 164 4.18 9.69 -16.41
N THR A 165 5.28 9.05 -15.99
CA THR A 165 5.61 7.70 -16.43
C THR A 165 4.51 6.70 -16.05
N LYS A 166 4.04 6.73 -14.80
CA LYS A 166 3.04 5.76 -14.34
C LYS A 166 1.64 6.04 -14.89
N ALA A 167 1.27 7.30 -15.10
CA ALA A 167 0.01 7.67 -15.74
C ALA A 167 -0.02 7.20 -17.20
N PHE A 168 1.11 7.29 -17.90
CA PHE A 168 1.22 6.88 -19.29
C PHE A 168 1.32 5.36 -19.46
N MET A 169 2.15 4.68 -18.66
CA MET A 169 2.54 3.30 -18.94
C MET A 169 2.67 2.39 -17.71
N SER A 170 1.86 2.59 -16.66
CA SER A 170 1.78 1.59 -15.57
C SER A 170 0.64 0.59 -15.75
N THR A 171 0.58 -0.39 -14.86
CA THR A 171 -0.57 -1.29 -14.69
C THR A 171 -1.80 -0.62 -14.06
N ARG A 172 -1.68 0.63 -13.58
CA ARG A 172 -2.77 1.40 -12.93
C ARG A 172 -2.82 2.85 -13.44
N PRO A 173 -2.87 3.07 -14.77
CA PRO A 173 -2.68 4.40 -15.35
C PRO A 173 -3.69 5.42 -14.84
N GLU A 174 -4.97 5.04 -14.69
CA GLU A 174 -6.03 5.92 -14.20
C GLU A 174 -5.80 6.46 -12.78
N LEU A 175 -5.18 5.67 -11.90
CA LEU A 175 -4.84 6.14 -10.56
C LEU A 175 -3.76 7.22 -10.65
N PHE A 176 -2.68 6.94 -11.37
CA PHE A 176 -1.54 7.86 -11.47
C PHE A 176 -1.87 9.09 -12.30
N ARG A 177 -2.82 9.00 -13.24
CA ARG A 177 -3.34 10.14 -13.99
C ARG A 177 -4.01 11.16 -13.07
N ARG A 178 -4.85 10.71 -12.14
CA ARG A 178 -5.44 11.59 -11.10
C ARG A 178 -4.37 12.21 -10.21
N GLU A 179 -3.38 11.43 -9.78
CA GLU A 179 -2.28 11.94 -8.95
C GLU A 179 -1.41 12.95 -9.71
N LEU A 180 -1.18 12.76 -11.01
CA LEU A 180 -0.43 13.69 -11.85
C LEU A 180 -1.16 15.04 -11.99
N ILE A 181 -2.48 15.04 -12.19
CA ILE A 181 -3.28 16.26 -12.19
C ILE A 181 -3.26 16.96 -10.82
N ALA A 182 -3.31 16.19 -9.74
CA ALA A 182 -3.15 16.75 -8.39
C ALA A 182 -1.74 17.35 -8.19
N ALA A 183 -0.68 16.72 -8.70
CA ALA A 183 0.67 17.27 -8.63
C ALA A 183 0.82 18.60 -9.39
N LEU A 184 0.19 18.70 -10.57
CA LEU A 184 0.14 19.96 -11.32
C LEU A 184 -0.55 21.09 -10.55
N ASN A 185 -1.63 20.77 -9.80
CA ASN A 185 -2.30 21.76 -8.95
C ASN A 185 -1.37 22.26 -7.83
N ILE A 186 -0.59 21.37 -7.22
CA ILE A 186 0.38 21.72 -6.18
C ILE A 186 1.44 22.68 -6.74
N LEU A 187 2.04 22.34 -7.89
CA LEU A 187 3.02 23.20 -8.55
C LEU A 187 2.44 24.56 -8.93
N GLN A 188 1.20 24.58 -9.44
CA GLN A 188 0.51 25.82 -9.79
C GLN A 188 0.22 26.70 -8.57
N SER A 189 -0.10 26.10 -7.42
CA SER A 189 -0.34 26.85 -6.18
C SER A 189 0.93 27.43 -5.54
N GLY A 190 2.12 26.98 -5.97
CA GLY A 190 3.39 27.51 -5.49
C GLY A 190 3.87 26.93 -4.15
N ASP A 191 3.24 25.87 -3.66
CA ASP A 191 3.66 25.16 -2.43
C ASP A 191 5.10 24.63 -2.53
N VAL A 192 5.51 24.19 -3.72
CA VAL A 192 6.85 23.63 -3.99
C VAL A 192 7.26 23.90 -5.44
N LYS A 193 8.57 24.04 -5.70
CA LYS A 193 9.10 24.06 -7.08
C LYS A 193 9.18 22.64 -7.64
N GLU A 194 9.04 22.49 -8.94
CA GLU A 194 9.13 21.18 -9.62
C GLU A 194 10.41 20.41 -9.22
N ALA A 195 11.56 21.08 -9.27
CA ALA A 195 12.85 20.47 -8.94
C ALA A 195 12.97 19.98 -7.49
N GLU A 196 12.17 20.54 -6.57
CA GLU A 196 12.11 20.22 -5.14
C GLU A 196 10.97 19.22 -4.81
N MET A 197 10.03 19.03 -5.73
CA MET A 197 8.91 18.09 -5.57
C MET A 197 9.40 16.64 -5.73
N ARG A 198 9.97 16.13 -4.65
CA ARG A 198 10.64 14.82 -4.60
C ARG A 198 9.84 13.78 -3.80
N GLY A 199 10.08 12.51 -4.11
CA GLY A 199 9.49 11.41 -3.37
C GLY A 199 9.95 10.02 -3.77
N SER A 200 9.07 9.05 -3.56
CA SER A 200 9.31 7.64 -3.87
C SER A 200 8.97 7.30 -5.32
N TRP A 201 9.46 6.15 -5.76
CA TRP A 201 9.14 5.54 -7.05
C TRP A 201 7.63 5.30 -7.25
N ALA A 202 6.83 5.31 -6.18
CA ALA A 202 5.38 5.13 -6.22
C ALA A 202 4.60 6.46 -6.25
N GLY A 203 5.28 7.60 -6.29
CA GLY A 203 4.65 8.93 -6.33
C GLY A 203 4.31 9.51 -4.95
N ALA A 204 4.72 8.84 -3.86
CA ALA A 204 4.53 9.35 -2.50
C ALA A 204 5.61 10.39 -2.16
N MET A 205 5.20 11.56 -1.71
CA MET A 205 5.99 12.78 -1.67
C MET A 205 6.43 13.16 -0.26
N GLY A 206 7.57 13.83 -0.18
CA GLY A 206 8.04 14.49 1.04
C GLY A 206 8.24 13.53 2.21
N GLN A 207 8.33 14.11 3.40
CA GLN A 207 8.56 13.38 4.64
C GLN A 207 7.36 12.53 5.10
N PRO A 208 6.09 12.97 4.91
CA PRO A 208 4.89 12.17 5.24
C PRO A 208 4.57 11.06 4.24
N GLN A 209 5.25 11.02 3.08
CA GLN A 209 4.94 10.08 1.98
C GLN A 209 3.49 10.19 1.49
N PHE A 210 2.98 11.42 1.33
CA PHE A 210 1.65 11.66 0.77
C PHE A 210 1.65 11.53 -0.75
N LEU A 211 0.63 10.86 -1.31
CA LEU A 211 0.29 11.07 -2.71
C LEU A 211 -0.19 12.52 -2.93
N PRO A 212 -0.04 13.10 -4.13
CA PRO A 212 -0.49 14.46 -4.44
C PRO A 212 -1.93 14.78 -4.03
N SER A 213 -2.87 13.86 -4.27
CA SER A 213 -4.27 14.03 -3.85
C SER A 213 -4.42 14.13 -2.33
N SER A 214 -3.61 13.38 -1.58
CA SER A 214 -3.56 13.44 -0.12
C SER A 214 -2.91 14.74 0.35
N PHE A 215 -1.87 15.22 -0.33
CA PHE A 215 -1.30 16.53 -0.04
C PHE A 215 -2.35 17.64 -0.19
N LEU A 216 -3.06 17.68 -1.31
CA LEU A 216 -4.07 18.73 -1.54
C LEU A 216 -5.14 18.76 -0.46
N LYS A 217 -5.53 17.58 0.06
CA LYS A 217 -6.57 17.46 1.07
C LYS A 217 -6.09 17.66 2.50
N TYR A 218 -4.88 17.20 2.83
CA TYR A 218 -4.45 17.05 4.23
C TYR A 218 -3.19 17.82 4.59
N ALA A 219 -2.41 18.32 3.62
CA ALA A 219 -1.23 19.10 3.94
C ALA A 219 -1.62 20.44 4.59
N VAL A 220 -0.84 20.87 5.58
CA VAL A 220 -1.10 22.06 6.39
C VAL A 220 0.16 22.92 6.49
N ASP A 221 -0.03 24.22 6.31
CA ASP A 221 0.93 25.27 6.66
C ASP A 221 0.74 25.55 8.16
N PHE A 222 1.67 25.06 8.98
CA PHE A 222 1.54 25.08 10.44
C PHE A 222 2.47 26.07 11.13
N ASP A 223 3.52 26.50 10.43
CA ASP A 223 4.39 27.59 10.86
C ASP A 223 3.95 28.98 10.34
N GLY A 224 3.05 29.03 9.36
CA GLY A 224 2.36 30.23 8.89
C GLY A 224 3.13 31.01 7.84
N ASP A 225 4.05 30.39 7.11
CA ASP A 225 4.89 31.04 6.10
C ASP A 225 4.21 31.18 4.72
N GLY A 226 3.00 30.64 4.58
CA GLY A 226 2.19 30.65 3.37
C GLY A 226 2.37 29.42 2.47
N ARG A 227 3.13 28.40 2.89
CA ARG A 227 3.37 27.17 2.14
C ARG A 227 3.11 25.93 2.99
N ARG A 228 2.68 24.86 2.34
CA ARG A 228 2.53 23.54 2.99
C ARG A 228 3.78 22.70 2.71
N ASP A 229 4.93 23.06 3.28
CA ASP A 229 6.20 22.43 2.94
C ASP A 229 6.41 21.09 3.68
N ILE A 230 5.83 20.02 3.13
CA ILE A 230 6.03 18.65 3.63
C ILE A 230 7.41 18.05 3.31
N TRP A 231 8.32 18.81 2.68
CA TRP A 231 9.66 18.35 2.34
C TRP A 231 10.69 18.85 3.34
N ASN A 232 10.61 20.12 3.76
CA ASN A 232 11.62 20.74 4.62
C ASN A 232 11.07 21.33 5.92
N SER A 233 9.77 21.62 6.02
CA SER A 233 9.17 22.10 7.27
C SER A 233 8.77 20.91 8.16
N VAL A 234 9.43 20.82 9.32
CA VAL A 234 9.06 19.84 10.35
C VAL A 234 7.67 20.14 10.93
N PRO A 235 7.32 21.40 11.30
CA PRO A 235 5.96 21.75 11.71
C PRO A 235 4.89 21.29 10.70
N ASP A 236 5.06 21.58 9.42
CA ASP A 236 4.09 21.24 8.38
C ASP A 236 3.98 19.72 8.19
N SER A 237 5.12 19.02 8.13
CA SER A 237 5.14 17.57 8.00
C SER A 237 4.40 16.89 9.16
N LEU A 238 4.66 17.31 10.40
CA LEU A 238 4.02 16.75 11.59
C LEU A 238 2.52 17.10 11.65
N ALA A 239 2.17 18.36 11.37
CA ALA A 239 0.78 18.80 11.38
C ALA A 239 -0.04 18.13 10.26
N SER A 240 0.55 17.93 9.09
CA SER A 240 -0.08 17.24 7.96
C SER A 240 -0.39 15.77 8.29
N ILE A 241 0.53 15.07 8.95
CA ILE A 241 0.30 13.71 9.46
C ILE A 241 -0.86 13.69 10.46
N ALA A 242 -0.87 14.63 11.41
CA ALA A 242 -1.92 14.71 12.42
C ALA A 242 -3.29 15.06 11.81
N ASN A 243 -3.33 16.01 10.87
CA ASN A 243 -4.53 16.39 10.15
C ASN A 243 -5.11 15.21 9.36
N TYR A 244 -4.25 14.44 8.69
CA TYR A 244 -4.67 13.21 8.01
C TYR A 244 -5.39 12.26 8.97
N LEU A 245 -4.79 11.94 10.12
CA LEU A 245 -5.40 11.02 11.09
C LEU A 245 -6.70 11.60 11.67
N SER A 246 -6.72 12.89 11.98
CA SER A 246 -7.92 13.59 12.48
C SER A 246 -9.08 13.49 11.48
N GLU A 247 -8.84 13.83 10.21
CA GLU A 247 -9.82 13.76 9.13
C GLU A 247 -10.28 12.31 8.83
N LYS A 248 -9.47 11.32 9.20
CA LYS A 248 -9.81 9.89 9.14
C LYS A 248 -10.58 9.39 10.35
N GLY A 249 -10.85 10.24 11.33
CA GLY A 249 -11.68 9.93 12.49
C GLY A 249 -10.90 9.46 13.72
N TRP A 250 -9.65 9.93 13.89
CA TRP A 250 -8.91 9.72 15.13
C TRP A 250 -9.72 10.19 16.35
N GLN A 251 -9.80 9.35 17.37
CA GLN A 251 -10.52 9.61 18.60
C GLN A 251 -9.52 10.04 19.68
N GLY A 252 -9.48 11.34 19.97
CA GLY A 252 -8.63 11.90 21.02
C GLY A 252 -8.91 11.27 22.40
N GLY A 253 -7.84 11.05 23.17
CA GLY A 253 -7.92 10.44 24.50
C GLY A 253 -8.07 8.91 24.53
N ARG A 254 -8.15 8.25 23.36
CA ARG A 254 -8.19 6.79 23.25
C ARG A 254 -6.85 6.21 22.77
N ASP A 255 -6.44 5.11 23.37
CA ASP A 255 -5.24 4.35 22.95
C ASP A 255 -5.47 3.71 21.57
N TRP A 256 -4.39 3.31 20.88
CA TRP A 256 -4.51 2.53 19.64
C TRP A 256 -4.96 1.08 19.90
N GLY A 257 -4.54 0.49 21.02
CA GLY A 257 -4.86 -0.88 21.38
C GLY A 257 -4.00 -1.44 22.51
N PHE A 258 -4.27 -2.69 22.88
CA PHE A 258 -3.63 -3.39 23.98
C PHE A 258 -3.23 -4.80 23.55
N GLU A 259 -2.00 -5.20 23.87
CA GLU A 259 -1.62 -6.62 23.80
C GLU A 259 -2.33 -7.39 24.92
N VAL A 260 -2.95 -8.51 24.56
CA VAL A 260 -3.80 -9.30 25.45
C VAL A 260 -3.47 -10.80 25.41
N SER A 261 -3.73 -11.47 26.52
CA SER A 261 -3.81 -12.93 26.57
C SER A 261 -5.26 -13.33 26.26
N ILE A 262 -5.42 -14.20 25.26
CA ILE A 262 -6.72 -14.73 24.83
C ILE A 262 -6.81 -16.18 25.31
N PRO A 263 -7.77 -16.52 26.20
CA PRO A 263 -7.96 -17.90 26.63
C PRO A 263 -8.32 -18.82 25.46
N GLY A 264 -7.89 -20.08 25.50
CA GLY A 264 -8.19 -21.05 24.43
C GLY A 264 -9.68 -21.38 24.24
N SER A 265 -10.53 -21.00 25.19
CA SER A 265 -11.99 -21.07 25.07
C SER A 265 -12.58 -19.97 24.17
N VAL A 266 -11.83 -18.90 23.89
CA VAL A 266 -12.25 -17.80 23.02
C VAL A 266 -11.72 -18.04 21.62
N SER A 267 -12.63 -18.17 20.65
CA SER A 267 -12.26 -18.40 19.25
C SER A 267 -11.51 -17.21 18.64
N CYS A 268 -10.41 -17.48 17.93
CA CYS A 268 -9.72 -16.47 17.12
C CYS A 268 -10.57 -15.93 15.97
N ALA A 269 -11.67 -16.61 15.60
CA ALA A 269 -12.61 -16.13 14.58
C ALA A 269 -13.48 -14.95 15.05
N GLN A 270 -13.32 -14.52 16.30
CA GLN A 270 -13.90 -13.27 16.80
C GLN A 270 -13.14 -12.02 16.32
N GLU A 271 -12.07 -12.18 15.54
CA GLU A 271 -11.24 -11.09 14.98
C GLU A 271 -12.01 -10.17 14.02
N GLY A 272 -11.89 -8.86 14.16
CA GLY A 272 -12.29 -7.87 13.15
C GLY A 272 -13.17 -6.72 13.64
N PRO A 273 -13.30 -5.63 12.86
CA PRO A 273 -14.04 -4.43 13.25
C PRO A 273 -15.56 -4.58 13.18
N ASP A 274 -16.06 -5.49 12.36
CA ASP A 274 -17.48 -5.86 12.24
C ASP A 274 -17.97 -6.78 13.36
N LEU A 275 -17.07 -7.28 14.23
CA LEU A 275 -17.39 -7.99 15.48
C LEU A 275 -16.96 -7.20 16.72
N ALA A 276 -16.82 -5.89 16.59
CA ALA A 276 -16.47 -5.03 17.70
C ALA A 276 -17.51 -5.11 18.83
N ARG A 277 -17.04 -5.04 20.07
CA ARG A 277 -17.87 -5.08 21.28
C ARG A 277 -17.24 -4.24 22.39
N PRO A 278 -17.99 -3.87 23.45
CA PRO A 278 -17.41 -3.24 24.62
C PRO A 278 -16.19 -4.00 25.15
N ILE A 279 -15.12 -3.31 25.52
CA ILE A 279 -13.90 -3.95 26.06
C ILE A 279 -14.21 -4.74 27.35
N ALA A 280 -15.20 -4.32 28.12
CA ALA A 280 -15.69 -5.07 29.27
C ALA A 280 -16.21 -6.47 28.91
N ASP A 281 -16.79 -6.65 27.72
CA ASP A 281 -17.30 -7.96 27.27
C ASP A 281 -16.13 -8.89 26.93
N TRP A 282 -15.08 -8.36 26.28
CA TRP A 282 -13.83 -9.12 26.08
C TRP A 282 -13.21 -9.55 27.41
N ALA A 283 -13.16 -8.64 28.38
CA ALA A 283 -12.67 -8.95 29.72
C ALA A 283 -13.54 -10.00 30.42
N GLY A 284 -14.87 -9.97 30.24
CA GLY A 284 -15.80 -10.97 30.76
C GLY A 284 -15.61 -12.37 30.17
N MET A 285 -15.03 -12.47 28.96
CA MET A 285 -14.61 -13.74 28.35
C MET A 285 -13.25 -14.25 28.87
N GLY A 286 -12.62 -13.55 29.82
CA GLY A 286 -11.32 -13.90 30.39
C GLY A 286 -10.13 -13.32 29.62
N ILE A 287 -10.34 -12.44 28.63
CA ILE A 287 -9.24 -11.73 27.96
C ILE A 287 -8.62 -10.73 28.93
N THR A 288 -7.30 -10.79 29.12
CA THR A 288 -6.57 -9.91 30.05
C THR A 288 -5.41 -9.22 29.36
N ARG A 289 -5.03 -8.02 29.81
CA ARG A 289 -3.86 -7.33 29.23
C ARG A 289 -2.59 -8.05 29.63
N VAL A 290 -1.71 -8.28 28.66
CA VAL A 290 -0.39 -8.89 28.87
C VAL A 290 0.45 -8.11 29.88
N SER A 291 0.26 -6.79 29.96
CA SER A 291 0.93 -5.94 30.96
C SER A 291 0.61 -6.27 32.43
N GLY A 292 -0.43 -7.06 32.71
CA GLY A 292 -0.95 -7.33 34.06
C GLY A 292 -1.84 -6.21 34.62
N LYS A 293 -1.97 -5.07 33.94
CA LYS A 293 -2.88 -3.98 34.32
C LYS A 293 -4.31 -4.27 33.87
N ALA A 294 -5.30 -3.73 34.57
CA ALA A 294 -6.68 -3.69 34.08
C ALA A 294 -6.80 -2.85 32.80
N PHE A 295 -7.83 -3.09 31.97
CA PHE A 295 -8.18 -2.16 30.89
C PHE A 295 -8.50 -0.77 31.48
N PRO A 296 -8.10 0.34 30.83
CA PRO A 296 -8.42 1.68 31.31
C PRO A 296 -9.91 1.83 31.58
N ALA A 297 -10.29 2.46 32.69
CA ALA A 297 -11.70 2.58 33.09
C ALA A 297 -12.55 3.25 32.01
N ALA A 298 -12.01 4.30 31.36
CA ALA A 298 -12.65 5.01 30.26
C ALA A 298 -12.87 4.16 29.00
N GLU A 299 -12.09 3.08 28.82
CA GLU A 299 -12.19 2.20 27.66
C GLU A 299 -13.16 1.02 27.88
N ARG A 300 -13.54 0.72 29.14
CA ARG A 300 -14.33 -0.50 29.44
C ARG A 300 -15.66 -0.57 28.70
N SER A 301 -16.41 0.52 28.64
CA SER A 301 -17.67 0.59 27.91
C SER A 301 -17.49 0.94 26.42
N ALA A 302 -16.28 1.33 26.02
CA ALA A 302 -15.99 1.71 24.65
C ALA A 302 -15.78 0.47 23.78
N SER A 303 -16.10 0.61 22.50
CA SER A 303 -15.93 -0.46 21.52
C SER A 303 -14.44 -0.78 21.29
N GLY A 304 -14.11 -2.07 21.31
CA GLY A 304 -12.81 -2.62 20.94
C GLY A 304 -12.96 -3.87 20.09
N MET A 305 -11.92 -4.18 19.33
CA MET A 305 -11.89 -5.25 18.35
C MET A 305 -10.79 -6.25 18.69
N MET A 306 -11.08 -7.55 18.59
CA MET A 306 -10.01 -8.55 18.58
C MET A 306 -9.19 -8.41 17.29
N LEU A 307 -7.87 -8.46 17.42
CA LEU A 307 -6.91 -8.52 16.33
C LEU A 307 -5.91 -9.65 16.61
N VAL A 308 -5.77 -10.57 15.66
CA VAL A 308 -4.86 -11.73 15.70
C VAL A 308 -4.17 -11.85 14.32
N PRO A 309 -3.19 -10.98 14.04
CA PRO A 309 -2.66 -10.79 12.69
C PRO A 309 -1.89 -12.02 12.16
N ALA A 310 -1.49 -12.94 13.05
CA ALA A 310 -0.89 -14.24 12.73
C ALA A 310 -1.79 -15.41 13.19
N GLY A 311 -3.10 -15.17 13.36
CA GLY A 311 -4.01 -16.13 13.98
C GLY A 311 -3.53 -16.52 15.38
N THR A 312 -3.62 -17.80 15.73
CA THR A 312 -3.14 -18.33 17.02
C THR A 312 -1.61 -18.49 17.09
N HIS A 313 -0.87 -18.11 16.04
CA HIS A 313 0.59 -18.26 15.96
C HIS A 313 1.35 -16.98 16.38
N GLY A 314 0.70 -16.01 17.01
CA GLY A 314 1.34 -14.76 17.40
C GLY A 314 0.62 -14.05 18.55
N PRO A 315 1.09 -12.84 18.92
CA PRO A 315 0.42 -12.03 19.92
C PRO A 315 -1.00 -11.66 19.49
N GLY A 316 -1.92 -11.66 20.47
CA GLY A 316 -3.29 -11.19 20.32
C GLY A 316 -3.46 -9.78 20.88
N PHE A 317 -4.41 -9.05 20.32
CA PHE A 317 -4.68 -7.67 20.70
C PHE A 317 -6.18 -7.41 20.86
N VAL A 318 -6.52 -6.49 21.75
CA VAL A 318 -7.78 -5.75 21.69
C VAL A 318 -7.43 -4.34 21.25
N VAL A 319 -7.81 -3.99 20.03
CA VAL A 319 -7.52 -2.67 19.42
C VAL A 319 -8.75 -1.77 19.46
N THR A 320 -8.53 -0.46 19.40
CA THR A 320 -9.61 0.53 19.33
C THR A 320 -9.84 0.97 17.87
N PRO A 321 -10.83 1.83 17.58
CA PRO A 321 -10.98 2.44 16.27
C PRO A 321 -9.71 3.16 15.77
N ASN A 322 -8.88 3.71 16.67
CA ASN A 322 -7.65 4.41 16.30
C ASN A 322 -6.63 3.50 15.59
N PHE A 323 -6.63 2.20 15.86
CA PHE A 323 -5.82 1.24 15.10
C PHE A 323 -6.22 1.22 13.62
N TYR A 324 -7.51 1.24 13.31
CA TYR A 324 -8.00 1.27 11.94
C TYR A 324 -7.80 2.64 11.29
N VAL A 325 -7.80 3.73 12.06
CA VAL A 325 -7.38 5.05 11.57
C VAL A 325 -5.91 5.05 11.14
N ILE A 326 -5.01 4.40 11.88
CA ILE A 326 -3.60 4.24 11.44
C ILE A 326 -3.52 3.45 10.13
N LYS A 327 -4.38 2.43 9.96
CA LYS A 327 -4.44 1.64 8.72
C LYS A 327 -4.93 2.42 7.50
N GLU A 328 -5.61 3.54 7.69
CA GLU A 328 -5.94 4.44 6.56
C GLU A 328 -4.66 5.02 5.93
N TYR A 329 -3.62 5.24 6.76
CA TYR A 329 -2.32 5.72 6.29
C TYR A 329 -1.58 4.66 5.47
N ASN A 330 -1.58 3.42 5.95
CA ASN A 330 -1.12 2.24 5.21
C ASN A 330 -1.89 0.99 5.66
N ASN A 331 -2.63 0.38 4.72
CA ASN A 331 -3.59 -0.69 5.00
C ASN A 331 -2.92 -2.05 5.26
N SER A 332 -2.12 -2.13 6.32
CA SER A 332 -1.44 -3.34 6.79
C SER A 332 -1.53 -3.43 8.32
N ASP A 333 -1.96 -4.59 8.84
CA ASP A 333 -2.04 -4.80 10.30
C ASP A 333 -0.66 -4.66 10.96
N LEU A 334 0.39 -5.14 10.29
CA LEU A 334 1.77 -5.07 10.79
C LEU A 334 2.28 -3.63 10.83
N TYR A 335 1.90 -2.82 9.85
CA TYR A 335 2.19 -1.40 9.85
C TYR A 335 1.56 -0.71 11.06
N ALA A 336 0.25 -0.89 11.27
CA ALA A 336 -0.44 -0.23 12.37
C ALA A 336 0.07 -0.69 13.75
N LEU A 337 0.38 -1.97 13.90
CA LEU A 337 1.03 -2.49 15.12
C LEU A 337 2.43 -1.90 15.33
N PHE A 338 3.20 -1.70 14.26
CA PHE A 338 4.51 -1.06 14.34
C PHE A 338 4.39 0.39 14.80
N ILE A 339 3.45 1.14 14.23
CA ILE A 339 3.20 2.54 14.62
C ILE A 339 2.77 2.61 16.08
N GLY A 340 1.79 1.79 16.49
CA GLY A 340 1.34 1.73 17.88
C GLY A 340 2.47 1.39 18.85
N ASN A 341 3.22 0.33 18.58
CA ASN A 341 4.35 -0.07 19.42
C ASN A 341 5.46 0.98 19.46
N LEU A 342 5.80 1.61 18.33
CA LEU A 342 6.80 2.68 18.29
C LEU A 342 6.32 3.92 19.06
N ALA A 343 5.05 4.29 18.95
CA ALA A 343 4.46 5.39 19.71
C ALA A 343 4.55 5.14 21.23
N ASP A 344 4.22 3.94 21.69
CA ASP A 344 4.34 3.56 23.11
C ASP A 344 5.80 3.60 23.61
N ARG A 345 6.75 3.19 22.77
CA ARG A 345 8.19 3.27 23.05
C ARG A 345 8.70 4.71 23.13
N ILE A 346 8.16 5.59 22.30
CA ILE A 346 8.48 7.03 22.32
C ILE A 346 7.89 7.67 23.57
N ALA A 347 6.62 7.41 23.89
CA ALA A 347 5.93 8.06 25.00
C ALA A 347 6.42 7.59 26.39
N ALA A 348 6.57 6.28 26.59
CA ALA A 348 6.73 5.70 27.92
C ALA A 348 7.89 4.70 28.03
N GLY A 349 8.72 4.55 27.00
CA GLY A 349 9.80 3.58 27.01
C GLY A 349 9.31 2.13 27.03
N GLY A 350 8.17 1.86 26.38
CA GLY A 350 7.64 0.50 26.19
C GLY A 350 8.64 -0.48 25.57
N GLY A 351 8.31 -1.77 25.61
CA GLY A 351 9.14 -2.85 25.09
C GLY A 351 8.59 -3.48 23.80
N PRO A 352 9.21 -4.58 23.34
CA PRO A 352 8.59 -5.46 22.35
C PRO A 352 7.26 -6.02 22.86
N PHE A 353 6.44 -6.51 21.93
CA PHE A 353 5.32 -7.39 22.29
C PHE A 353 5.86 -8.60 23.05
N ARG A 354 5.15 -9.04 24.11
CA ARG A 354 5.61 -10.19 24.90
C ARG A 354 5.29 -11.51 24.21
N GLY A 355 4.19 -11.59 23.48
CA GLY A 355 3.86 -12.74 22.66
C GLY A 355 4.86 -12.90 21.52
N GLU A 356 5.37 -14.12 21.35
CA GLU A 356 6.31 -14.44 20.27
C GLU A 356 5.57 -14.60 18.95
N TRP A 357 6.23 -14.18 17.86
CA TRP A 357 5.77 -14.44 16.50
C TRP A 357 6.22 -15.83 16.07
N GLY A 358 5.30 -16.79 16.08
CA GLY A 358 5.54 -18.15 15.63
C GLY A 358 5.76 -18.26 14.13
N ASP A 359 6.14 -19.47 13.70
CA ASP A 359 6.25 -19.79 12.27
C ASP A 359 4.85 -19.97 11.65
N VAL A 360 4.51 -19.08 10.73
CA VAL A 360 3.27 -19.12 9.96
C VAL A 360 3.44 -19.80 8.59
N GLY A 361 4.62 -20.38 8.34
CA GLY A 361 4.99 -20.99 7.07
C GLY A 361 5.19 -19.97 5.96
N LYS A 362 5.22 -20.46 4.71
CA LYS A 362 5.31 -19.62 3.49
C LYS A 362 4.13 -19.91 2.58
N MET A 363 3.42 -18.86 2.21
CA MET A 363 2.29 -18.93 1.28
C MET A 363 2.52 -17.96 0.13
N LEU A 364 2.12 -18.32 -1.09
CA LEU A 364 2.07 -17.38 -2.19
C LEU A 364 0.75 -16.60 -2.13
N ARG A 365 0.74 -15.39 -2.68
CA ARG A 365 -0.50 -14.64 -2.87
C ARG A 365 -1.55 -15.43 -3.68
N SER A 366 -1.11 -16.17 -4.69
CA SER A 366 -1.96 -17.06 -5.49
C SER A 366 -2.59 -18.18 -4.66
N ASP A 367 -1.91 -18.63 -3.61
CA ASP A 367 -2.42 -19.68 -2.73
C ASP A 367 -3.57 -19.18 -1.86
N VAL A 368 -3.37 -18.02 -1.24
CA VAL A 368 -4.42 -17.37 -0.43
C VAL A 368 -5.60 -16.99 -1.32
N LEU A 369 -5.35 -16.54 -2.55
CA LEU A 369 -6.39 -16.28 -3.54
C LEU A 369 -7.22 -17.54 -3.85
N GLY A 370 -6.54 -18.69 -3.99
CA GLY A 370 -7.21 -19.98 -4.16
C GLY A 370 -8.09 -20.35 -2.97
N MET A 371 -7.58 -20.19 -1.74
CA MET A 371 -8.35 -20.43 -0.52
C MET A 371 -9.56 -19.51 -0.39
N GLN A 372 -9.41 -18.22 -0.70
CA GLN A 372 -10.51 -17.26 -0.69
C GLN A 372 -11.61 -17.67 -1.66
N LYS A 373 -11.26 -18.08 -2.88
CA LYS A 373 -12.24 -18.57 -3.87
C LYS A 373 -12.97 -19.83 -3.37
N ALA A 374 -12.24 -20.78 -2.79
CA ALA A 374 -12.82 -22.01 -2.25
C ALA A 374 -13.79 -21.71 -1.09
N LEU A 375 -13.41 -20.84 -0.16
CA LEU A 375 -14.24 -20.41 0.97
C LEU A 375 -15.53 -19.70 0.52
N VAL A 376 -15.42 -18.80 -0.47
CA VAL A 376 -16.59 -18.11 -1.05
C VAL A 376 -17.53 -19.11 -1.73
N ALA A 377 -16.99 -20.09 -2.45
CA ALA A 377 -17.79 -21.12 -3.13
C ALA A 377 -18.64 -21.96 -2.17
N ILE A 378 -18.24 -22.06 -0.89
CA ILE A 378 -18.97 -22.78 0.15
C ILE A 378 -19.63 -21.85 1.19
N GLY A 379 -19.78 -20.56 0.84
CA GLY A 379 -20.64 -19.61 1.56
C GLY A 379 -19.98 -18.77 2.66
N TYR A 380 -18.65 -18.73 2.75
CA TYR A 380 -17.96 -17.86 3.72
C TYR A 380 -17.66 -16.47 3.14
N ASP A 381 -17.76 -15.43 3.97
CA ASP A 381 -17.37 -14.06 3.64
C ASP A 381 -15.91 -13.80 3.96
N VAL A 382 -15.06 -13.80 2.92
CA VAL A 382 -13.63 -13.47 3.03
C VAL A 382 -13.34 -11.99 2.75
N GLY A 383 -14.36 -11.15 2.55
CA GLY A 383 -14.21 -9.79 2.07
C GLY A 383 -13.81 -9.76 0.59
N LYS A 384 -12.66 -9.16 0.27
CA LYS A 384 -12.15 -9.09 -1.11
C LYS A 384 -11.36 -10.36 -1.44
N VAL A 385 -11.58 -10.89 -2.64
CA VAL A 385 -10.80 -12.02 -3.19
C VAL A 385 -9.57 -11.46 -3.91
N ASP A 386 -8.59 -11.02 -3.13
CA ASP A 386 -7.39 -10.29 -3.59
C ASP A 386 -6.07 -11.01 -3.27
N GLY A 387 -6.15 -12.19 -2.67
CA GLY A 387 -5.04 -13.00 -2.21
C GLY A 387 -4.40 -12.51 -0.91
N LEU A 388 -4.94 -11.51 -0.22
CA LEU A 388 -4.41 -11.02 1.05
C LEU A 388 -5.17 -11.65 2.23
N PRO A 389 -4.47 -12.12 3.27
CA PRO A 389 -5.11 -12.77 4.41
C PRO A 389 -5.62 -11.73 5.43
N GLY A 390 -6.53 -10.85 5.03
CA GLY A 390 -7.19 -9.90 5.93
C GLY A 390 -8.08 -10.59 6.97
N TYR A 391 -8.59 -9.82 7.95
CA TYR A 391 -9.35 -10.37 9.08
C TYR A 391 -10.54 -11.26 8.66
N LYS A 392 -11.27 -10.91 7.59
CA LYS A 392 -12.38 -11.74 7.09
C LYS A 392 -11.91 -13.09 6.54
N THR A 393 -10.79 -13.11 5.82
CA THR A 393 -10.14 -14.35 5.37
C THR A 393 -9.72 -15.20 6.57
N ARG A 394 -9.04 -14.61 7.55
CA ARG A 394 -8.56 -15.29 8.76
C ARG A 394 -9.71 -15.85 9.61
N ARG A 395 -10.75 -15.05 9.85
CA ARG A 395 -12.00 -15.46 10.51
C ARG A 395 -12.63 -16.65 9.78
N SER A 396 -12.90 -16.50 8.49
CA SER A 396 -13.56 -17.53 7.70
C SER A 396 -12.79 -18.84 7.69
N LEU A 397 -11.45 -18.78 7.65
CA LEU A 397 -10.60 -19.96 7.81
C LEU A 397 -10.78 -20.59 9.20
N GLY A 398 -10.79 -19.80 10.27
CA GLY A 398 -11.03 -20.28 11.63
C GLY A 398 -12.38 -20.97 11.80
N ASP A 399 -13.46 -20.32 11.34
CA ASP A 399 -14.82 -20.88 11.39
C ASP A 399 -14.92 -22.17 10.57
N TRP A 400 -14.34 -22.18 9.36
CA TRP A 400 -14.29 -23.37 8.52
C TRP A 400 -13.48 -24.49 9.17
N GLN A 401 -12.32 -24.19 9.77
CA GLN A 401 -11.51 -25.18 10.50
C GLN A 401 -12.32 -25.82 11.61
N ALA A 402 -12.96 -25.01 12.46
CA ALA A 402 -13.78 -25.50 13.58
C ALA A 402 -14.95 -26.38 13.08
N LYS A 403 -15.67 -25.95 12.04
CA LYS A 403 -16.78 -26.71 11.44
C LYS A 403 -16.34 -28.07 10.87
N ASN A 404 -15.07 -28.21 10.50
CA ASN A 404 -14.50 -29.44 9.96
C ASN A 404 -13.68 -30.24 11.00
N GLY A 405 -13.87 -29.97 12.30
CA GLY A 405 -13.19 -30.71 13.37
C GLY A 405 -11.69 -30.46 13.46
N LEU A 406 -11.20 -29.36 12.89
CA LEU A 406 -9.81 -28.92 12.99
C LEU A 406 -9.66 -27.87 14.09
N ALA A 407 -8.49 -27.80 14.70
CA ALA A 407 -8.14 -26.68 15.57
C ALA A 407 -8.15 -25.36 14.75
N PRO A 408 -8.93 -24.35 15.16
CA PRO A 408 -9.01 -23.08 14.43
C PRO A 408 -7.72 -22.29 14.68
N THR A 409 -6.86 -22.22 13.68
CA THR A 409 -5.65 -21.39 13.74
C THR A 409 -5.90 -19.97 13.25
N CYS A 410 -7.00 -19.75 12.52
CA CYS A 410 -7.34 -18.47 11.89
C CYS A 410 -6.22 -17.89 11.02
N PHE A 411 -5.41 -18.76 10.39
CA PHE A 411 -4.32 -18.33 9.53
C PHE A 411 -4.17 -19.27 8.33
N PRO A 412 -3.92 -18.74 7.11
CA PRO A 412 -3.66 -19.58 5.95
C PRO A 412 -2.42 -20.45 6.15
N ALA A 413 -2.54 -21.75 5.90
CA ALA A 413 -1.42 -22.68 5.98
C ALA A 413 -1.42 -23.63 4.78
N PRO A 414 -0.24 -24.10 4.29
CA PRO A 414 -0.17 -25.03 3.17
C PRO A 414 -1.02 -26.29 3.33
N SER A 415 -1.15 -26.79 4.57
CA SER A 415 -1.98 -27.95 4.92
C SER A 415 -3.48 -27.76 4.61
N LEU A 416 -3.97 -26.52 4.57
CA LEU A 416 -5.37 -26.21 4.29
C LEU A 416 -5.68 -26.26 2.79
N LYS A 417 -4.69 -26.07 1.90
CA LYS A 417 -4.91 -26.07 0.43
C LYS A 417 -5.51 -27.38 -0.08
N ALA A 418 -5.09 -28.51 0.50
CA ALA A 418 -5.58 -29.82 0.08
C ALA A 418 -7.01 -30.08 0.57
N LYS A 419 -7.43 -29.41 1.64
CA LYS A 419 -8.73 -29.60 2.29
C LYS A 419 -9.80 -28.61 1.80
N LEU A 420 -9.38 -27.41 1.38
CA LEU A 420 -10.20 -26.40 0.69
C LEU A 420 -10.05 -26.58 -0.82
N ARG A 421 -10.85 -27.48 -1.40
CA ARG A 421 -10.93 -27.68 -2.86
C ARG A 421 -12.35 -27.53 -3.36
#